data_AF-A1IGB1-F1
#
_entry.id   AF-A1IGB1-F1
#
_cell.length_a   1.000
_cell.length_b   1.000
_cell.length_c   1.000
_cell.angle_alpha   90.00
_cell.angle_beta   90.00
_cell.angle_gamma   90.00
#
_symmetry.space_group_name_H-M   'P 1'
#
loop_
_entity.id
_entity.type
_entity.pdbx_description
1 polymer ?
#
loop_
_entity_poly.entity_id
_entity_poly.type
_entity_poly.pdbx_seq_one_letter_code
_entity_poly.pdbx_strand_id
1 'polypeptide(L)' 'ATEGMMQTLAHEMEGTKVKVNAINPGGTHTRMRAQAFPAEDISLLKTPKDIMPLYVYLMAPEGINVHSQCIDAQPK' A
#
# COMPACT_ATOMS: atom_id res chain seq x y z
N ALA A 1 11.93 8.34 0.55
CA ALA A 1 12.86 7.52 -0.28
C ALA A 1 12.11 6.49 -1.10
N THR A 2 11.31 5.62 -0.46
CA THR A 2 10.48 4.60 -1.14
C THR A 2 9.48 5.17 -2.15
N GLU A 3 8.79 6.27 -1.81
CA GLU A 3 7.89 6.95 -2.77
C GLU A 3 8.64 7.53 -3.98
N GLY A 4 9.80 8.15 -3.75
CA GLY A 4 10.65 8.65 -4.84
C GLY A 4 11.15 7.54 -5.75
N MET A 5 11.56 6.39 -5.18
CA MET A 5 11.93 5.21 -5.96
C MET A 5 10.76 4.68 -6.78
N MET A 6 9.56 4.60 -6.18
CA MET A 6 8.34 4.20 -6.88
C MET A 6 8.05 5.13 -8.07
N GLN A 7 8.16 6.45 -7.89
CA GLN A 7 7.95 7.45 -8.94
C GLN A 7 8.99 7.34 -10.06
N THR A 8 10.28 7.21 -9.71
CA THR A 8 11.35 7.01 -10.71
C THR A 8 11.10 5.76 -11.55
N LEU A 9 10.81 4.63 -10.90
CA LEU A 9 10.51 3.38 -11.60
C LEU A 9 9.22 3.47 -12.42
N ALA A 10 8.19 4.15 -11.91
CA ALA A 10 6.96 4.35 -12.66
C ALA A 10 7.24 5.11 -13.98
N HIS A 11 8.01 6.19 -13.91
CA HIS A 11 8.40 6.97 -15.08
C HIS A 11 9.26 6.16 -16.07
N GLU A 12 10.19 5.34 -15.57
CA GLU A 12 10.99 4.45 -16.44
C GLU A 12 10.14 3.38 -17.15
N MET A 13 9.04 2.95 -16.52
CA MET A 13 8.14 1.92 -17.05
C MET A 13 7.01 2.51 -17.91
N GLU A 14 7.03 3.81 -18.18
CA GLU A 14 6.03 4.47 -19.02
C GLU A 14 6.01 3.86 -20.44
N GLY A 15 4.81 3.63 -20.97
CA GLY A 15 4.61 2.93 -22.26
C GLY A 15 4.73 1.40 -22.20
N THR A 16 5.09 0.82 -21.05
CA THR A 16 5.07 -0.64 -20.86
C THR A 16 3.75 -1.13 -20.24
N LYS A 17 3.61 -2.45 -20.15
CA LYS A 17 2.50 -3.09 -19.43
C LYS A 17 2.71 -3.16 -17.91
N VAL A 18 3.91 -2.82 -17.42
CA VAL A 18 4.24 -2.88 -16.00
C VAL A 18 3.68 -1.64 -15.30
N LYS A 19 2.98 -1.85 -14.17
CA LYS A 19 2.45 -0.78 -13.34
C LYS A 19 3.21 -0.76 -12.02
N VAL A 20 3.62 0.44 -11.61
CA VAL A 20 4.39 0.67 -10.39
C VAL A 20 3.58 1.63 -9.52
N ASN A 21 3.32 1.23 -8.27
CA ASN A 21 2.53 1.98 -7.30
C ASN A 21 3.10 1.73 -5.89
N ALA A 22 2.76 2.59 -4.93
CA ALA A 22 3.06 2.42 -3.51
C ALA A 22 1.75 2.23 -2.72
N ILE A 23 1.79 1.33 -1.74
CA ILE A 23 0.67 1.11 -0.81
C ILE A 23 1.12 1.58 0.57
N ASN A 24 0.33 2.47 1.17
CA ASN A 24 0.41 2.73 2.59
C ASN A 24 -0.63 1.86 3.31
N PRO A 25 -0.21 0.83 4.07
CA PRO A 25 -1.14 -0.07 4.75
C PRO A 25 -1.90 0.61 5.91
N GLY A 26 -1.45 1.77 6.40
CA GLY A 26 -1.98 2.38 7.61
C GLY A 26 -1.64 1.59 8.89
N GLY A 27 -2.26 1.97 10.01
CA GLY A 27 -2.12 1.26 11.29
C GLY A 27 -2.70 -0.16 11.17
N THR A 28 -1.82 -1.15 11.15
CA THR A 28 -2.21 -2.57 10.96
C THR A 28 -1.71 -3.40 12.12
N HIS A 29 -2.57 -4.27 12.65
CA HIS A 29 -2.25 -5.16 13.77
C HIS A 29 -1.16 -6.17 13.37
N THR A 30 0.10 -5.79 13.62
CA THR A 30 1.30 -6.54 13.26
C THR A 30 2.38 -6.34 14.33
N ARG A 31 3.36 -7.25 14.38
CA ARG A 31 4.52 -7.12 15.28
C ARG A 31 5.32 -5.84 15.02
N MET A 32 5.46 -5.41 13.75
CA MET A 32 6.15 -4.16 13.41
C MET A 32 5.43 -2.95 14.00
N ARG A 33 4.09 -2.89 13.92
CA ARG A 33 3.29 -1.79 14.51
C ARG A 33 3.40 -1.77 16.03
N ALA A 34 3.29 -2.94 16.67
CA ALA A 34 3.43 -3.06 18.12
C ALA A 34 4.82 -2.62 18.62
N GLN A 35 5.89 -2.85 17.84
CA GLN A 35 7.22 -2.34 18.16
C GLN A 35 7.33 -0.83 17.99
N ALA A 36 6.67 -0.25 16.99
CA ALA A 36 6.69 1.19 16.72
C ALA A 36 5.82 1.99 17.71
N PHE A 37 4.68 1.44 18.15
CA PHE A 37 3.75 2.06 19.08
C PHE A 37 3.33 1.08 20.20
N PRO A 38 4.19 0.83 21.21
CA PRO A 38 3.95 -0.20 22.23
C PRO A 38 2.73 0.03 23.13
N ALA A 39 2.28 1.28 23.26
CA ALA A 39 1.15 1.67 24.10
C ALA A 39 -0.17 1.84 23.32
N GLU A 40 -0.18 1.53 22.02
CA GLU A 40 -1.39 1.64 21.20
C GLU A 40 -2.38 0.50 21.51
N ASP A 41 -3.67 0.81 21.56
CA ASP A 41 -4.71 -0.21 21.69
C ASP A 41 -4.87 -0.98 20.38
N ILE A 42 -4.44 -2.23 20.42
CA ILE A 42 -4.48 -3.18 19.32
C ILE A 42 -5.90 -3.40 18.78
N SER A 43 -6.92 -3.33 19.65
CA SER A 43 -8.31 -3.60 19.27
C SER A 43 -8.88 -2.56 18.29
N LEU A 44 -8.24 -1.39 18.22
CA LEU A 44 -8.61 -0.31 17.30
C LEU A 44 -7.97 -0.48 15.91
N LEU A 45 -7.03 -1.42 15.74
CA LEU A 45 -6.31 -1.63 14.49
C LEU A 45 -6.99 -2.68 13.61
N LYS A 46 -7.00 -2.42 12.31
CA LYS A 46 -7.38 -3.42 11.30
C LYS A 46 -6.36 -4.55 11.25
N THR A 47 -6.81 -5.76 10.99
CA THR A 47 -5.92 -6.89 10.74
C THR A 47 -5.36 -6.83 9.32
N PRO A 48 -4.23 -7.51 9.03
CA PRO A 48 -3.70 -7.60 7.66
C PRO A 48 -4.73 -8.12 6.66
N LYS A 49 -5.63 -9.03 7.09
CA LYS A 49 -6.69 -9.57 6.24
C LYS A 49 -7.70 -8.50 5.83
N ASP A 50 -8.01 -7.57 6.72
CA ASP A 50 -9.02 -6.53 6.48
C ASP A 50 -8.56 -5.50 5.43
N ILE A 51 -7.24 -5.32 5.26
CA ILE A 51 -6.67 -4.35 4.32
C ILE A 51 -6.32 -4.95 2.94
N MET A 52 -6.56 -6.24 2.73
CA MET A 52 -6.27 -6.94 1.46
C MET A 52 -7.03 -6.44 0.21
N PRO A 53 -8.22 -5.81 0.27
CA PRO A 53 -8.93 -5.40 -0.94
C PRO A 53 -8.08 -4.54 -1.89
N LEU A 54 -7.29 -3.59 -1.37
CA LEU A 54 -6.41 -2.76 -2.19
C LEU A 54 -5.27 -3.56 -2.84
N TYR A 55 -4.66 -4.48 -2.08
CA TYR A 55 -3.58 -5.33 -2.59
C TYR A 55 -4.06 -6.19 -3.75
N VAL A 56 -5.25 -6.81 -3.61
CA VAL A 56 -5.85 -7.62 -4.67
C VAL A 56 -6.20 -6.74 -5.87
N TYR A 57 -6.82 -5.57 -5.64
CA TYR A 57 -7.21 -4.66 -6.72
C TYR A 57 -6.03 -4.25 -7.61
N LEU A 58 -4.87 -3.89 -7.02
CA LEU A 58 -3.69 -3.49 -7.78
C LEU A 58 -3.03 -4.64 -8.56
N MET A 59 -3.31 -5.89 -8.18
CA MET A 59 -2.81 -7.09 -8.87
C MET A 59 -3.82 -7.68 -9.86
N ALA A 60 -5.07 -7.24 -9.79
CA ALA A 60 -6.15 -7.72 -10.62
C ALA A 60 -6.32 -6.86 -11.89
N PRO A 61 -6.97 -7.37 -12.95
CA PRO A 61 -7.19 -6.63 -14.19
C PRO A 61 -7.87 -5.27 -14.00
N GLU A 62 -8.70 -5.14 -12.96
CA GLU A 62 -9.41 -3.91 -12.60
C GLU A 62 -8.44 -2.77 -12.23
N GLY A 63 -7.28 -3.10 -11.66
CA GLY A 63 -6.24 -2.12 -11.28
C GLY A 63 -5.32 -1.70 -12.41
N ILE A 64 -5.50 -2.18 -13.64
CA ILE A 64 -4.55 -1.99 -14.75
C ILE A 64 -4.28 -0.52 -15.11
N ASN A 65 -5.25 0.36 -14.86
CA ASN A 65 -5.14 1.79 -15.16
C ASN A 65 -4.47 2.59 -14.03
N VAL A 66 -4.11 1.94 -12.92
CA VAL A 66 -3.50 2.61 -11.77
C VAL A 66 -1.99 2.58 -11.89
N HIS A 67 -1.38 3.75 -11.97
CA HIS A 67 0.06 3.91 -12.18
C HIS A 67 0.60 5.16 -11.49
N SER A 68 1.82 5.05 -10.96
CA SER A 68 2.53 6.16 -10.28
C SER A 68 1.74 6.75 -9.12
N GLN A 69 0.94 5.93 -8.43
CA GLN A 69 0.11 6.37 -7.31
C GLN A 69 0.66 5.87 -5.97
N CYS A 70 0.49 6.69 -4.93
CA CYS A 70 0.59 6.27 -3.54
C CYS A 70 -0.84 6.16 -2.98
N ILE A 71 -1.24 4.97 -2.54
CA ILE A 71 -2.64 4.69 -2.18
C ILE A 71 -2.70 4.17 -0.75
N ASP A 72 -3.58 4.76 0.04
CA ASP A 72 -3.87 4.32 1.40
C ASP A 72 -4.82 3.12 1.39
N ALA A 73 -4.43 2.03 2.04
CA ALA A 73 -5.31 0.87 2.24
C ALA A 73 -6.44 1.15 3.25
N GLN A 74 -6.29 2.21 4.04
CA GLN A 74 -7.22 2.63 5.07
C GLN A 74 -7.44 4.16 4.97
N PRO A 75 -8.36 4.63 4.10
CA PRO A 75 -8.72 6.04 4.00
C PRO A 75 -9.27 6.57 5.33
N LYS A 76 -9.04 7.85 5.62
CA LYS A 76 -9.55 8.53 6.84
C LYS A 76 -11.04 8.82 6.77
#